data_AF-A0A7X7TJZ2-F1
#
_entry.id   AF-A0A7X7TJZ2-F1
#
_cell.length_a   1.000
_cell.length_b   1.000
_cell.length_c   1.000
_cell.angle_alpha   90.00
_cell.angle_beta   90.00
_cell.angle_gamma   90.00
#
_symmetry.space_group_name_H-M   'P 1'
#
loop_
_entity.id
_entity.type
_entity.pdbx_description
1 polymer ?
#
loop_
_entity_poly.entity_id
_entity_poly.type
_entity_poly.pdbx_seq_one_letter_code
_entity_poly.pdbx_strand_id
1 'polypeptide(L)'
;MALTRRPLAEVTQELVAAATGKTPADTVIKGGKVINVFTGEILNWDIAIKGDRIATVGDVSHTIGPSTNVIDATGYYLSPGFLDGHVHVESSMVTVTQFARAVLPLGTTGIFMDPHEIANVLGMEGVRLMVEEGLQLPLKVFATMPSCVPAAPAFEDAGAVFGPEEIAEAMKWPGICGLGEMMNFPGVLTGDPGVHGELKATLDAHKPITGHYSMPGDFQGVAAYTAAGIRSDHESVLKEDALNRLRLGMYTKMREGSAWHDVAATVKSLTETAIDSRRAVLVSDDVHPETLLSTGHLNHVVRRAISEGLNPIKAIQAVTINCAECFGMDQELGAIAPGRYADILFLKDLAKVEIEKVMVDGQIIAEKG
;
A
#
# COMPACT_ATOMS: atom_id res chain seq x y z
N MET A 1 7.00 -21.28 -8.81
CA MET A 1 6.65 -20.73 -10.14
C MET A 1 6.72 -19.23 -10.01
N ALA A 2 7.41 -18.52 -10.91
CA ALA A 2 7.32 -17.06 -10.93
C ALA A 2 5.85 -16.68 -11.19
N LEU A 3 5.23 -15.93 -10.28
CA LEU A 3 3.86 -15.45 -10.43
C LEU A 3 3.86 -14.36 -11.51
N THR A 4 3.60 -14.75 -12.76
CA THR A 4 3.45 -13.78 -13.85
C THR A 4 2.02 -13.24 -13.81
N ARG A 5 1.83 -12.14 -13.08
CA ARG A 5 0.55 -11.42 -13.02
C ARG A 5 0.22 -10.88 -14.41
N ARG A 6 -0.97 -11.19 -14.91
CA ARG A 6 -1.37 -10.84 -16.27
C ARG A 6 -2.00 -9.44 -16.28
N PRO A 7 -1.54 -8.52 -17.15
CA PRO A 7 -2.18 -7.22 -17.31
C PRO A 7 -3.67 -7.37 -17.63
N LEU A 8 -4.53 -6.52 -17.05
CA LEU A 8 -5.98 -6.58 -17.26
C LEU A 8 -6.35 -6.58 -18.75
N ALA A 9 -5.62 -5.79 -19.55
CA ALA A 9 -5.79 -5.68 -21.00
C ALA A 9 -5.69 -7.02 -21.73
N GLU A 10 -4.91 -7.98 -21.21
CA GLU A 10 -4.68 -9.29 -21.83
C GLU A 10 -5.74 -10.34 -21.46
N VAL A 11 -6.49 -10.11 -20.39
CA VAL A 11 -7.42 -11.11 -19.81
C VAL A 11 -8.88 -10.67 -19.82
N THR A 12 -9.22 -9.55 -20.45
CA THR A 12 -10.58 -8.99 -20.51
C THR A 12 -11.62 -9.99 -21.00
N GLN A 13 -11.35 -10.70 -22.10
CA GLN A 13 -12.28 -11.68 -22.69
C GLN A 13 -12.49 -12.89 -21.78
N GLU A 14 -11.40 -13.38 -21.16
CA GLU A 14 -11.43 -14.52 -20.25
C GLU A 14 -12.26 -14.19 -18.99
N LEU A 15 -12.03 -13.00 -18.41
CA LEU A 15 -12.78 -12.54 -17.24
C LEU A 15 -14.27 -12.39 -17.54
N VAL A 16 -14.62 -11.79 -18.67
CA VAL A 16 -16.04 -11.63 -19.07
C VAL A 16 -16.69 -12.98 -19.35
N ALA A 17 -15.99 -13.92 -19.99
CA ALA A 17 -16.50 -15.27 -20.22
C ALA A 17 -16.80 -16.01 -18.90
N ALA A 18 -15.92 -15.88 -17.90
CA ALA A 18 -16.13 -16.42 -16.57
C ALA A 18 -17.28 -15.72 -15.83
N ALA A 19 -17.28 -14.39 -15.80
CA ALA A 19 -18.29 -13.58 -15.13
C ALA A 19 -19.71 -13.84 -15.66
N THR A 20 -19.84 -14.10 -16.97
CA THR A 20 -21.12 -14.42 -17.62
C THR A 20 -21.49 -15.90 -17.59
N GLY A 21 -20.67 -16.77 -17.00
CA GLY A 21 -20.90 -18.22 -16.91
C GLY A 21 -20.71 -18.97 -18.23
N LYS A 22 -20.14 -18.35 -19.27
CA LYS A 22 -19.79 -19.04 -20.54
C LYS A 22 -18.67 -20.06 -20.34
N THR A 23 -17.77 -19.76 -19.41
CA THR A 23 -16.73 -20.68 -18.95
C THR A 23 -16.75 -20.74 -17.42
N PRO A 24 -16.40 -21.87 -16.80
CA PRO A 24 -16.28 -21.93 -15.35
C PRO A 24 -15.20 -20.98 -14.80
N ALA A 25 -15.45 -20.46 -13.60
CA ALA A 25 -14.43 -19.83 -12.76
C ALA A 25 -13.43 -20.89 -12.28
N ASP A 26 -12.20 -20.48 -12.02
CA ASP A 26 -11.16 -21.39 -11.51
C ASP A 26 -11.36 -21.62 -10.01
N THR A 27 -11.65 -20.56 -9.27
CA THR A 27 -11.98 -20.61 -7.84
C THR A 27 -13.26 -19.82 -7.56
N VAL A 28 -14.10 -20.33 -6.67
CA VAL A 28 -15.25 -19.62 -6.11
C VAL A 28 -15.17 -19.64 -4.58
N ILE A 29 -15.24 -18.47 -3.95
CA ILE A 29 -15.31 -18.32 -2.49
C ILE A 29 -16.78 -18.13 -2.11
N LYS A 30 -17.33 -18.98 -1.23
CA LYS A 30 -18.76 -18.97 -0.87
C LYS A 30 -19.02 -18.71 0.61
N GLY A 31 -20.12 -18.02 0.91
CA GLY A 31 -20.66 -17.89 2.28
C GLY A 31 -19.92 -16.91 3.19
N GLY A 32 -18.99 -16.13 2.64
CA GLY A 32 -18.26 -15.09 3.38
C GLY A 32 -19.00 -13.77 3.46
N LYS A 33 -18.52 -12.88 4.34
CA LYS A 33 -18.99 -11.50 4.47
C LYS A 33 -18.00 -10.53 3.84
N VAL A 34 -18.26 -10.09 2.61
CA VAL A 34 -17.37 -9.19 1.86
C VAL A 34 -17.41 -7.78 2.44
N ILE A 35 -16.25 -7.24 2.77
CA ILE A 35 -16.07 -5.84 3.15
C ILE A 35 -15.99 -5.02 1.86
N ASN A 36 -17.08 -4.34 1.52
CA ASN A 36 -17.13 -3.46 0.37
C ASN A 36 -16.53 -2.09 0.75
N VAL A 37 -15.25 -1.92 0.42
CA VAL A 37 -14.48 -0.70 0.73
C VAL A 37 -14.93 0.54 -0.06
N PHE A 38 -15.77 0.40 -1.08
CA PHE A 38 -16.33 1.55 -1.81
C PHE A 38 -17.57 2.12 -1.11
N THR A 39 -18.47 1.26 -0.63
CA THR A 39 -19.73 1.68 0.00
C THR A 39 -19.67 1.70 1.53
N GLY A 40 -18.64 1.08 2.12
CA GLY A 40 -18.51 0.94 3.56
C GLY A 40 -19.42 -0.14 4.16
N GLU A 41 -20.01 -0.99 3.31
CA GLU A 41 -20.94 -2.06 3.72
C GLU A 41 -20.24 -3.40 3.90
N ILE A 42 -20.89 -4.27 4.69
CA ILE A 42 -20.55 -5.70 4.77
C ILE A 42 -21.65 -6.48 4.06
N LEU A 43 -21.29 -7.15 2.96
CA LEU A 43 -22.24 -7.81 2.05
C LEU A 43 -22.10 -9.33 2.12
N ASN A 44 -23.22 -10.05 2.07
CA ASN A 44 -23.21 -11.52 1.95
C ASN A 44 -23.10 -11.90 0.47
N TRP A 45 -21.89 -11.81 -0.07
CA TRP A 45 -21.57 -12.07 -1.47
C TRP A 45 -20.56 -13.20 -1.59
N ASP A 46 -20.74 -13.99 -2.65
CA ASP A 46 -19.74 -14.94 -3.11
C ASP A 46 -18.82 -14.24 -4.12
N ILE A 47 -17.64 -14.82 -4.37
CA ILE A 47 -16.59 -14.26 -5.24
C ILE A 47 -16.17 -15.32 -6.24
N ALA A 48 -16.23 -15.00 -7.53
CA ALA A 48 -15.70 -15.86 -8.60
C ALA A 48 -14.38 -15.29 -9.12
N ILE A 49 -13.36 -16.15 -9.20
CA ILE A 49 -11.98 -15.82 -9.57
C ILE A 49 -11.61 -16.60 -10.84
N LYS A 50 -10.95 -15.91 -11.78
CA LYS A 50 -10.41 -16.48 -13.00
C LYS A 50 -8.95 -16.08 -13.16
N GLY A 51 -8.07 -17.08 -13.19
CA GLY A 51 -6.63 -16.91 -13.02
C GLY A 51 -6.30 -16.16 -11.75
N ASP A 52 -5.71 -14.99 -11.92
CA ASP A 52 -5.20 -14.09 -10.88
C ASP A 52 -6.18 -12.98 -10.48
N ARG A 53 -7.36 -12.89 -11.11
CA ARG A 53 -8.29 -11.76 -10.95
C ARG A 53 -9.69 -12.18 -10.58
N ILE A 54 -10.39 -11.26 -9.90
CA ILE A 54 -11.80 -11.39 -9.57
C ILE A 54 -12.61 -11.19 -10.87
N ALA A 55 -13.36 -12.21 -11.28
CA ALA A 55 -14.22 -12.14 -12.46
C ALA A 55 -15.55 -11.46 -12.13
N THR A 56 -16.20 -11.85 -11.02
CA THR A 56 -17.46 -11.26 -10.57
C THR A 56 -17.69 -11.51 -9.07
N VAL A 57 -18.61 -10.75 -8.47
CA VAL A 57 -19.04 -10.86 -7.07
C VAL A 57 -20.58 -10.88 -6.99
N GLY A 58 -21.13 -11.34 -5.87
CA GLY A 58 -22.59 -11.40 -5.65
C GLY A 58 -23.10 -12.84 -5.59
N ASP A 59 -24.20 -13.15 -6.26
CA ASP A 59 -24.53 -14.54 -6.59
C ASP A 59 -23.71 -14.95 -7.81
N VAL A 60 -22.80 -15.90 -7.60
CA VAL A 60 -21.88 -16.40 -8.63
C VAL A 60 -22.09 -17.89 -8.90
N SER A 61 -23.23 -18.44 -8.48
CA SER A 61 -23.52 -19.88 -8.64
C SER A 61 -23.44 -20.36 -10.09
N HIS A 62 -23.77 -19.48 -11.06
CA HIS A 62 -23.68 -19.75 -12.50
C HIS A 62 -22.26 -19.89 -13.03
N THR A 63 -21.23 -19.50 -12.26
CA THR A 63 -19.83 -19.62 -12.67
C THR A 63 -19.19 -20.94 -12.23
N ILE A 64 -19.91 -21.79 -11.48
CA ILE A 64 -19.39 -23.04 -10.93
C ILE A 64 -19.51 -24.15 -11.97
N GLY A 65 -18.39 -24.76 -12.34
CA GLY A 65 -18.32 -25.94 -13.20
C GLY A 65 -17.66 -27.14 -12.49
N PRO A 66 -17.54 -28.29 -13.17
CA PRO A 66 -17.01 -29.53 -12.59
C PRO A 66 -15.57 -29.44 -12.06
N SER A 67 -14.78 -28.48 -12.56
CA SER A 67 -13.37 -28.27 -12.19
C SER A 67 -13.16 -27.03 -11.31
N THR A 68 -14.22 -26.31 -10.94
CA THR A 68 -14.12 -25.10 -10.11
C THR A 68 -13.76 -25.49 -8.68
N ASN A 69 -12.68 -24.91 -8.16
CA ASN A 69 -12.33 -25.04 -6.75
C ASN A 69 -13.27 -24.19 -5.89
N VAL A 70 -14.05 -24.79 -4.99
CA VAL A 70 -14.98 -24.06 -4.13
C VAL A 70 -14.42 -23.97 -2.71
N ILE A 71 -14.17 -22.74 -2.27
CA ILE A 71 -13.67 -22.42 -0.92
C ILE A 71 -14.84 -21.97 -0.05
N ASP A 72 -15.08 -22.67 1.06
CA ASP A 72 -16.05 -22.25 2.07
C ASP A 72 -15.46 -21.14 2.96
N ALA A 73 -16.10 -19.99 2.94
CA ALA A 73 -15.79 -18.81 3.73
C ALA A 73 -16.85 -18.52 4.82
N THR A 74 -17.71 -19.49 5.12
CA THR A 74 -18.69 -19.37 6.21
C THR A 74 -17.99 -18.99 7.52
N GLY A 75 -18.48 -17.91 8.14
CA GLY A 75 -17.92 -17.39 9.40
C GLY A 75 -16.76 -16.41 9.25
N TYR A 76 -16.28 -16.14 8.03
CA TYR A 76 -15.23 -15.15 7.77
C TYR A 76 -15.78 -13.82 7.25
N TYR A 77 -15.11 -12.74 7.62
CA TYR A 77 -15.12 -11.49 6.86
C TYR A 77 -14.04 -11.56 5.79
N LEU A 78 -14.38 -11.13 4.57
CA LEU A 78 -13.45 -11.09 3.45
C LEU A 78 -13.03 -9.64 3.21
N SER A 79 -11.76 -9.34 3.47
CA SER A 79 -11.14 -8.03 3.24
C SER A 79 -10.27 -8.09 1.99
N PRO A 80 -10.12 -6.99 1.23
CA PRO A 80 -8.98 -6.87 0.34
C PRO A 80 -7.67 -7.03 1.11
N GLY A 81 -6.65 -7.56 0.46
CA GLY A 81 -5.29 -7.64 0.99
C GLY A 81 -4.73 -6.25 1.35
N PHE A 82 -3.97 -6.17 2.44
CA PHE A 82 -3.46 -4.89 2.94
C PHE A 82 -2.28 -4.39 2.11
N LEU A 83 -2.21 -3.07 1.96
CA LEU A 83 -1.23 -2.35 1.16
C LEU A 83 -0.49 -1.35 2.05
N ASP A 84 0.82 -1.54 2.24
CA ASP A 84 1.62 -0.60 3.01
C ASP A 84 2.12 0.54 2.14
N GLY A 85 1.55 1.72 2.34
CA GLY A 85 1.81 2.89 1.53
C GLY A 85 3.16 3.58 1.79
N HIS A 86 3.93 3.14 2.79
CA HIS A 86 5.26 3.66 3.09
C HIS A 86 5.99 2.77 4.10
N VAL A 87 7.09 2.15 3.67
CA VAL A 87 7.91 1.24 4.48
C VAL A 87 9.36 1.24 3.98
N HIS A 88 10.30 1.01 4.91
CA HIS A 88 11.71 0.75 4.61
C HIS A 88 12.01 -0.71 4.94
N VAL A 89 12.22 -1.54 3.91
CA VAL A 89 12.49 -2.97 4.11
C VAL A 89 13.85 -3.16 4.80
N GLU A 90 14.79 -2.26 4.52
CA GLU A 90 16.12 -2.24 5.12
C GLU A 90 16.07 -2.10 6.65
N SER A 91 15.11 -1.36 7.20
CA SER A 91 14.88 -1.21 8.65
C SER A 91 14.47 -2.53 9.32
N SER A 92 13.92 -3.48 8.55
CA SER A 92 13.67 -4.84 8.99
C SER A 92 14.91 -5.74 8.98
N MET A 93 16.08 -5.22 8.57
CA MET A 93 17.38 -5.92 8.58
C MET A 93 17.39 -7.26 7.83
N VAL A 94 16.53 -7.39 6.82
CA VAL A 94 16.36 -8.60 6.02
C VAL A 94 16.18 -8.25 4.54
N THR A 95 16.30 -9.23 3.65
CA THR A 95 16.03 -9.02 2.21
C THR A 95 14.52 -8.88 1.94
N VAL A 96 14.15 -8.39 0.75
CA VAL A 96 12.73 -8.24 0.36
C VAL A 96 12.01 -9.59 0.40
N THR A 97 12.69 -10.68 0.02
CA THR A 97 12.15 -12.04 0.12
C THR A 97 11.81 -12.43 1.55
N GLN A 98 12.69 -12.14 2.51
CA GLN A 98 12.46 -12.48 3.92
C GLN A 98 11.40 -11.58 4.55
N PHE A 99 11.38 -10.30 4.19
CA PHE A 99 10.31 -9.39 4.57
C PHE A 99 8.94 -9.91 4.10
N ALA A 100 8.83 -10.30 2.82
CA ALA A 100 7.61 -10.89 2.27
C ALA A 100 7.15 -12.14 3.04
N ARG A 101 8.09 -13.02 3.41
CA ARG A 101 7.77 -14.21 4.23
C ARG A 101 7.21 -13.85 5.60
N ALA A 102 7.61 -12.72 6.19
CA ALA A 102 7.12 -12.27 7.48
C ALA A 102 5.73 -11.62 7.39
N VAL A 103 5.49 -10.76 6.39
CA VAL A 103 4.29 -9.92 6.34
C VAL A 103 3.10 -10.53 5.61
N LEU A 104 3.34 -11.48 4.68
CA LEU A 104 2.27 -12.15 3.93
C LEU A 104 1.32 -12.94 4.85
N PRO A 105 1.79 -13.79 5.78
CA PRO A 105 0.98 -14.38 6.85
C PRO A 105 0.10 -13.39 7.63
N LEU A 106 0.58 -12.16 7.76
CA LEU A 106 -0.06 -11.08 8.52
C LEU A 106 -1.03 -10.25 7.66
N GLY A 107 -1.28 -10.67 6.41
CA GLY A 107 -2.26 -10.07 5.50
C GLY A 107 -1.76 -8.88 4.69
N THR A 108 -0.48 -8.53 4.77
CA THR A 108 0.10 -7.53 3.85
C THR A 108 0.39 -8.20 2.52
N THR A 109 -0.33 -7.81 1.48
CA THR A 109 -0.23 -8.41 0.14
C THR A 109 0.47 -7.49 -0.86
N GLY A 110 0.64 -6.20 -0.52
CA GLY A 110 1.48 -5.29 -1.28
C GLY A 110 2.13 -4.22 -0.41
N ILE A 111 3.24 -3.68 -0.90
CA ILE A 111 4.01 -2.60 -0.26
C ILE A 111 4.48 -1.58 -1.28
N PHE A 112 4.62 -0.35 -0.83
CA PHE A 112 5.19 0.80 -1.52
C PHE A 112 6.44 1.22 -0.74
N MET A 113 7.55 0.54 -1.00
CA MET A 113 8.79 0.73 -0.25
C MET A 113 9.60 1.92 -0.75
N ASP A 114 10.29 2.61 0.15
CA ASP A 114 11.29 3.60 -0.21
C ASP A 114 12.69 3.04 0.14
N PRO A 115 13.44 2.52 -0.85
CA PRO A 115 14.73 1.87 -0.62
C PRO A 115 15.86 2.90 -0.49
N HIS A 116 15.65 3.98 0.28
CA HIS A 116 16.61 5.08 0.37
C HIS A 116 17.88 4.68 1.12
N GLU A 117 17.82 3.64 1.95
CA GLU A 117 18.97 3.19 2.74
C GLU A 117 19.97 2.49 1.83
N ILE A 118 19.52 1.53 1.01
CA ILE A 118 20.42 0.89 0.04
C ILE A 118 20.88 1.88 -1.05
N ALA A 119 20.06 2.87 -1.38
CA ALA A 119 20.44 3.89 -2.36
C ALA A 119 21.57 4.78 -1.87
N ASN A 120 21.56 5.19 -0.59
CA ASN A 120 22.66 5.92 0.00
C ASN A 120 23.97 5.11 0.02
N VAL A 121 23.91 3.77 0.02
CA VAL A 121 25.11 2.91 0.03
C VAL A 121 25.59 2.53 -1.38
N LEU A 122 24.68 2.12 -2.27
CA LEU A 122 24.99 1.51 -3.57
C LEU A 122 24.40 2.27 -4.77
N GLY A 123 23.69 3.37 -4.55
CA GLY A 123 23.04 4.16 -5.59
C GLY A 123 21.97 3.40 -6.36
N MET A 124 21.85 3.73 -7.65
CA MET A 124 20.86 3.18 -8.58
C MET A 124 20.88 1.64 -8.64
N GLU A 125 22.06 1.03 -8.48
CA GLU A 125 22.21 -0.42 -8.50
C GLU A 125 21.58 -1.06 -7.26
N GLY A 126 21.72 -0.44 -6.07
CA GLY A 126 21.07 -0.91 -4.85
C GLY A 126 19.55 -0.93 -4.97
N VAL A 127 18.98 0.17 -5.49
CA VAL A 127 17.54 0.28 -5.77
C VAL A 127 17.10 -0.81 -6.76
N ARG A 128 17.84 -0.98 -7.86
CA ARG A 128 17.52 -1.97 -8.89
C ARG A 128 17.49 -3.40 -8.33
N LEU A 129 18.46 -3.76 -7.49
CA LEU A 129 18.52 -5.08 -6.85
C LEU A 129 17.27 -5.38 -6.01
N MET A 130 16.84 -4.42 -5.18
CA MET A 130 15.65 -4.60 -4.34
C MET A 130 14.35 -4.67 -5.16
N VAL A 131 14.23 -3.84 -6.19
CA VAL A 131 13.08 -3.87 -7.11
C VAL A 131 13.00 -5.19 -7.87
N GLU A 132 14.11 -5.65 -8.44
CA GLU A 132 14.18 -6.91 -9.18
C GLU A 132 13.89 -8.12 -8.28
N GLU A 133 14.36 -8.12 -7.02
CA GLU A 133 13.98 -9.13 -6.02
C GLU A 133 12.46 -9.10 -5.79
N GLY A 134 11.89 -7.92 -5.54
CA GLY A 134 10.47 -7.73 -5.26
C GLY A 134 9.53 -8.19 -6.39
N LEU A 135 9.91 -7.98 -7.65
CA LEU A 135 9.12 -8.38 -8.82
C LEU A 135 8.89 -9.90 -8.92
N GLN A 136 9.69 -10.71 -8.25
CA GLN A 136 9.61 -12.17 -8.29
C GLN A 136 8.76 -12.77 -7.15
N LEU A 137 8.22 -11.93 -6.26
CA LEU A 137 7.56 -12.36 -5.04
C LEU A 137 6.03 -12.44 -5.16
N PRO A 138 5.39 -13.29 -4.34
CA PRO A 138 3.94 -13.22 -4.14
C PRO A 138 3.52 -11.88 -3.51
N LEU A 139 4.32 -11.30 -2.62
CA LEU A 139 4.11 -9.93 -2.19
C LEU A 139 4.24 -8.98 -3.39
N LYS A 140 3.26 -8.11 -3.61
CA LYS A 140 3.33 -7.07 -4.64
C LYS A 140 4.22 -5.93 -4.16
N VAL A 141 5.45 -5.88 -4.64
CA VAL A 141 6.42 -4.86 -4.25
C VAL A 141 6.45 -3.76 -5.31
N PHE A 142 6.13 -2.55 -4.88
CA PHE A 142 6.35 -1.32 -5.62
C PHE A 142 7.38 -0.50 -4.87
N ALA A 143 8.26 0.20 -5.58
CA ALA A 143 9.23 1.09 -4.99
C ALA A 143 8.93 2.54 -5.37
N THR A 144 9.10 3.45 -4.43
CA THR A 144 9.24 4.87 -4.71
C THR A 144 10.73 5.18 -4.83
N MET A 145 11.12 5.89 -5.88
CA MET A 145 12.54 6.18 -6.15
C MET A 145 13.08 7.13 -5.07
N PRO A 146 14.15 6.79 -4.33
CA PRO A 146 14.69 7.66 -3.28
C PRO A 146 15.00 9.06 -3.79
N SER A 147 14.58 10.07 -3.04
CA SER A 147 14.61 11.48 -3.48
C SER A 147 15.81 12.27 -2.96
N CYS A 148 16.37 11.89 -1.81
CA CYS A 148 17.38 12.68 -1.11
C CYS A 148 18.61 11.83 -0.83
N VAL A 149 19.44 11.64 -1.85
CA VAL A 149 20.68 10.86 -1.78
C VAL A 149 21.85 11.73 -2.23
N PRO A 150 22.75 12.18 -1.34
CA PRO A 150 22.60 12.20 0.14
C PRO A 150 21.49 13.15 0.60
N ALA A 151 21.10 13.06 1.88
CA ALA A 151 20.07 13.90 2.47
C ALA A 151 20.50 15.37 2.63
N ALA A 152 21.78 15.59 2.95
CA ALA A 152 22.40 16.90 3.13
C ALA A 152 23.67 17.06 2.27
N PRO A 153 23.52 17.32 0.95
CA PRO A 153 24.65 17.53 0.06
C PRO A 153 25.66 18.53 0.61
N ALA A 154 26.96 18.22 0.47
CA ALA A 154 28.10 18.96 1.00
C ALA A 154 28.30 18.93 2.53
N PHE A 155 27.40 18.33 3.31
CA PHE A 155 27.58 18.13 4.76
C PHE A 155 27.89 16.68 5.13
N GLU A 156 27.73 15.75 4.19
CA GLU A 156 28.00 14.32 4.37
C GLU A 156 28.54 13.66 3.11
N ASP A 157 29.09 12.45 3.28
CA ASP A 157 29.53 11.56 2.22
C ASP A 157 28.58 10.35 2.15
N ALA A 158 28.01 10.09 0.97
CA ALA A 158 27.23 8.90 0.68
C ALA A 158 27.89 8.09 -0.46
N GLY A 159 27.47 6.84 -0.63
CA GLY A 159 27.92 5.97 -1.72
C GLY A 159 27.37 6.39 -3.10
N ALA A 160 26.42 7.30 -3.16
CA ALA A 160 25.82 7.81 -4.39
C ALA A 160 25.33 9.25 -4.26
N VAL A 161 24.98 9.84 -5.41
CA VAL A 161 24.30 11.14 -5.52
C VAL A 161 23.20 10.98 -6.55
N PHE A 162 21.98 11.41 -6.22
CA PHE A 162 20.87 11.47 -7.16
C PHE A 162 20.50 12.92 -7.49
N GLY A 163 20.03 13.12 -8.71
CA GLY A 163 19.41 14.34 -9.16
C GLY A 163 18.35 14.07 -10.23
N PRO A 164 17.91 15.12 -10.95
CA PRO A 164 16.83 15.02 -11.92
C PRO A 164 17.03 13.95 -13.01
N GLU A 165 18.28 13.69 -13.42
CA GLU A 165 18.60 12.71 -14.46
C GLU A 165 18.39 11.27 -13.97
N GLU A 166 18.88 10.94 -12.76
CA GLU A 166 18.68 9.63 -12.14
C GLU A 166 17.18 9.37 -11.89
N ILE A 167 16.46 10.37 -11.38
CA ILE A 167 15.01 10.27 -11.16
C ILE A 167 14.29 10.04 -12.49
N ALA A 168 14.58 10.82 -13.54
CA ALA A 168 13.94 10.66 -14.84
C ALA A 168 14.19 9.28 -15.46
N GLU A 169 15.37 8.69 -15.25
CA GLU A 169 15.68 7.34 -15.70
C GLU A 169 14.93 6.28 -14.90
N ALA A 170 14.96 6.36 -13.56
CA ALA A 170 14.27 5.43 -12.67
C ALA A 170 12.75 5.41 -12.89
N MET A 171 12.14 6.54 -13.24
CA MET A 171 10.70 6.60 -13.53
C MET A 171 10.28 5.72 -14.71
N LYS A 172 11.21 5.23 -15.54
CA LYS A 172 10.92 4.29 -16.64
C LYS A 172 10.95 2.82 -16.21
N TRP A 173 11.49 2.53 -15.03
CA TRP A 173 11.72 1.16 -14.59
C TRP A 173 10.41 0.47 -14.17
N PRO A 174 10.25 -0.83 -14.49
CA PRO A 174 9.19 -1.65 -13.91
C PRO A 174 9.32 -1.68 -12.38
N GLY A 175 8.20 -1.58 -11.67
CA GLY A 175 8.16 -1.61 -10.20
C GLY A 175 8.39 -0.25 -9.54
N ILE A 176 8.98 0.75 -10.22
CA ILE A 176 9.01 2.12 -9.71
C ILE A 176 7.63 2.75 -9.90
N CYS A 177 7.03 3.23 -8.82
CA CYS A 177 5.65 3.74 -8.80
C CYS A 177 5.53 5.23 -8.43
N GLY A 178 6.63 5.89 -8.06
CA GLY A 178 6.62 7.28 -7.62
C GLY A 178 7.97 7.76 -7.15
N LEU A 179 8.03 8.99 -6.66
CA LEU A 179 9.19 9.53 -5.95
C LEU A 179 9.03 9.29 -4.45
N GLY A 180 10.12 8.83 -3.84
CA GLY A 180 10.28 8.56 -2.42
C GLY A 180 10.13 9.83 -1.60
N GLU A 181 10.20 9.69 -0.29
CA GLU A 181 9.81 10.75 0.61
C GLU A 181 10.69 12.00 0.39
N MET A 182 10.10 13.12 -0.05
CA MET A 182 10.87 14.34 -0.33
C MET A 182 11.22 15.08 0.97
N MET A 183 12.21 14.55 1.70
CA MET A 183 12.68 15.07 2.99
C MET A 183 13.39 16.42 2.90
N ASN A 184 13.94 16.76 1.73
CA ASN A 184 14.44 18.11 1.45
C ASN A 184 13.29 19.11 1.20
N PHE A 185 12.31 19.14 2.10
CA PHE A 185 11.26 20.15 2.11
C PHE A 185 11.80 21.58 2.17
N PRO A 186 12.95 21.90 2.83
CA PRO A 186 13.52 23.24 2.75
C PRO A 186 13.92 23.62 1.32
N GLY A 187 14.50 22.69 0.55
CA GLY A 187 14.81 22.87 -0.87
C GLY A 187 13.55 23.09 -1.71
N VAL A 188 12.48 22.36 -1.43
CA VAL A 188 11.17 22.59 -2.08
C VAL A 188 10.68 24.02 -1.81
N LEU A 189 10.66 24.47 -0.55
CA LEU A 189 10.13 25.78 -0.15
C LEU A 189 10.98 26.95 -0.66
N THR A 190 12.29 26.78 -0.75
CA THR A 190 13.22 27.80 -1.24
C THR A 190 13.34 27.84 -2.76
N GLY A 191 12.77 26.85 -3.45
CA GLY A 191 12.81 26.78 -4.92
C GLY A 191 14.12 26.26 -5.47
N ASP A 192 14.78 25.33 -4.77
CA ASP A 192 16.03 24.74 -5.23
C ASP A 192 15.86 24.09 -6.62
N PRO A 193 16.67 24.46 -7.63
CA PRO A 193 16.50 23.95 -8.99
C PRO A 193 16.70 22.43 -9.13
N GLY A 194 17.56 21.82 -8.30
CA GLY A 194 17.79 20.38 -8.32
C GLY A 194 16.57 19.63 -7.81
N VAL A 195 16.10 20.00 -6.61
CA VAL A 195 14.89 19.43 -6.00
C VAL A 195 13.68 19.60 -6.91
N HIS A 196 13.42 20.81 -7.43
CA HIS A 196 12.30 21.03 -8.35
C HIS A 196 12.46 20.30 -9.69
N GLY A 197 13.70 20.03 -10.12
CA GLY A 197 13.99 19.18 -11.27
C GLY A 197 13.55 17.73 -11.07
N GLU A 198 13.75 17.17 -9.88
CA GLU A 198 13.28 15.82 -9.53
C GLU A 198 11.76 15.74 -9.43
N LEU A 199 11.12 16.75 -8.82
CA LEU A 199 9.66 16.86 -8.79
C LEU A 199 9.11 16.92 -10.21
N LYS A 200 9.71 17.74 -11.08
CA LYS A 200 9.32 17.85 -12.49
C LYS A 200 9.46 16.51 -13.22
N ALA A 201 10.60 15.83 -13.09
CA ALA A 201 10.83 14.53 -13.73
C ALA A 201 9.77 13.49 -13.34
N THR A 202 9.36 13.50 -12.08
CA THR A 202 8.32 12.61 -11.55
C THR A 202 6.94 12.94 -12.09
N LEU A 203 6.58 14.24 -12.10
CA LEU A 203 5.28 14.71 -12.60
C LEU A 203 5.13 14.50 -14.11
N ASP A 204 6.20 14.70 -14.89
CA ASP A 204 6.23 14.42 -16.34
C ASP A 204 6.00 12.92 -16.61
N ALA A 205 6.42 12.03 -15.71
CA ALA A 205 6.16 10.60 -15.77
C ALA A 205 4.75 10.19 -15.29
N HIS A 206 3.92 11.16 -14.88
CA HIS A 206 2.58 10.96 -14.34
C HIS A 206 2.55 10.06 -13.10
N LYS A 207 3.59 10.11 -12.28
CA LYS A 207 3.69 9.33 -11.03
C LYS A 207 3.54 10.23 -9.80
N PRO A 208 3.03 9.69 -8.68
CA PRO A 208 2.92 10.43 -7.43
C PRO A 208 4.29 10.76 -6.83
N ILE A 209 4.33 11.88 -6.10
CA ILE A 209 5.43 12.24 -5.22
C ILE A 209 4.99 12.04 -3.78
N THR A 210 5.75 11.29 -3.00
CA THR A 210 5.54 11.12 -1.56
C THR A 210 6.40 12.11 -0.77
N GLY A 211 6.01 12.39 0.46
CA GLY A 211 6.53 13.53 1.23
C GLY A 211 6.97 13.17 2.62
N HIS A 212 7.84 14.04 3.14
CA HIS A 212 8.39 14.04 4.49
C HIS A 212 8.52 15.50 4.96
N TYR A 213 7.44 16.05 5.51
CA TYR A 213 7.39 17.41 6.06
C TYR A 213 7.37 17.37 7.59
N SER A 214 8.56 17.30 8.20
CA SER A 214 8.76 17.04 9.63
C SER A 214 8.71 18.27 10.54
N MET A 215 8.02 19.36 10.12
CA MET A 215 7.83 20.58 10.92
C MET A 215 6.39 20.71 11.44
N PRO A 216 6.11 20.36 12.72
CA PRO A 216 4.78 20.43 13.30
C PRO A 216 4.22 21.85 13.36
N GLY A 217 2.91 22.01 13.18
CA GLY A 217 2.22 23.29 13.32
C GLY A 217 2.45 24.31 12.19
N ASP A 218 3.26 23.98 11.19
CA ASP A 218 3.55 24.86 10.05
C ASP A 218 2.58 24.64 8.88
N PHE A 219 1.37 25.18 9.01
CA PHE A 219 0.34 25.08 7.98
C PHE A 219 0.77 25.68 6.64
N GLN A 220 1.44 26.84 6.65
CA GLN A 220 1.80 27.55 5.42
C GLN A 220 2.89 26.82 4.65
N GLY A 221 3.88 26.27 5.36
CA GLY A 221 4.91 25.45 4.73
C GLY A 221 4.36 24.16 4.13
N VAL A 222 3.50 23.41 4.84
CA VAL A 222 2.86 22.20 4.28
C VAL A 222 1.99 22.56 3.05
N ALA A 223 1.29 23.69 3.08
CA ALA A 223 0.50 24.15 1.95
C ALA A 223 1.36 24.47 0.72
N ALA A 224 2.49 25.17 0.91
CA ALA A 224 3.45 25.47 -0.16
C ALA A 224 4.12 24.18 -0.70
N TYR A 225 4.47 23.26 0.18
CA TYR A 225 5.00 21.95 -0.17
C TYR A 225 3.99 21.13 -1.00
N THR A 226 2.72 21.09 -0.59
CA THR A 226 1.64 20.46 -1.36
C THR A 226 1.48 21.11 -2.75
N ALA A 227 1.60 22.43 -2.83
CA ALA A 227 1.49 23.17 -4.10
C ALA A 227 2.58 22.79 -5.12
N ALA A 228 3.72 22.25 -4.67
CA ALA A 228 4.77 21.74 -5.55
C ALA A 228 4.49 20.33 -6.12
N GLY A 229 3.33 19.74 -5.80
CA GLY A 229 2.88 18.46 -6.35
C GLY A 229 3.09 17.26 -5.41
N ILE A 230 3.59 17.48 -4.19
CA ILE A 230 3.70 16.42 -3.20
C ILE A 230 2.30 15.98 -2.75
N ARG A 231 2.02 14.69 -2.91
CA ARG A 231 0.67 14.12 -2.85
C ARG A 231 0.32 13.52 -1.48
N SER A 232 1.31 13.04 -0.74
CA SER A 232 1.12 12.33 0.53
C SER A 232 2.24 12.63 1.50
N ASP A 233 2.01 12.48 2.80
CA ASP A 233 3.02 12.73 3.83
C ASP A 233 2.77 11.85 5.06
N HIS A 234 3.84 11.34 5.68
CA HIS A 234 3.77 10.51 6.89
C HIS A 234 4.22 11.22 8.18
N GLU A 235 4.74 12.44 8.10
CA GLU A 235 5.34 13.18 9.22
C GLU A 235 4.32 13.91 10.11
N SER A 236 3.13 13.35 10.25
CA SER A 236 2.15 13.86 11.21
C SER A 236 2.35 13.18 12.56
N VAL A 237 2.66 13.96 13.60
CA VAL A 237 2.76 13.47 14.99
C VAL A 237 1.64 14.03 15.88
N LEU A 238 0.92 15.05 15.42
CA LEU A 238 -0.23 15.65 16.11
C LEU A 238 -1.53 15.46 15.33
N LYS A 239 -2.65 15.50 16.05
CA LYS A 239 -4.01 15.49 15.47
C LYS A 239 -4.19 16.63 14.46
N GLU A 240 -3.76 17.82 14.81
CA GLU A 240 -3.93 19.04 14.02
C GLU A 240 -3.12 18.98 12.72
N ASP A 241 -1.92 18.41 12.79
CA ASP A 241 -1.03 18.22 11.64
C ASP A 241 -1.63 17.24 10.62
N ALA A 242 -2.15 16.09 11.10
CA ALA A 242 -2.86 15.12 10.28
C ALA A 242 -4.11 15.73 9.63
N LEU A 243 -4.89 16.47 10.42
CA LEU A 243 -6.11 17.15 9.98
C LEU A 243 -5.83 18.23 8.92
N ASN A 244 -4.76 19.00 9.08
CA ASN A 244 -4.38 20.04 8.13
C ASN A 244 -3.98 19.46 6.77
N ARG A 245 -3.19 18.38 6.74
CA ARG A 245 -2.84 17.66 5.50
C ARG A 245 -4.07 17.12 4.78
N LEU A 246 -5.02 16.53 5.51
CA LEU A 246 -6.30 16.08 4.93
C LEU A 246 -7.07 17.25 4.31
N ARG A 247 -7.10 18.42 4.97
CA ARG A 247 -7.76 19.63 4.46
C ARG A 247 -7.06 20.24 3.25
N LEU A 248 -5.75 20.09 3.15
CA LEU A 248 -4.96 20.50 1.97
C LEU A 248 -5.12 19.52 0.80
N GLY A 249 -5.84 18.42 0.99
CA GLY A 249 -6.07 17.42 -0.05
C GLY A 249 -4.95 16.41 -0.20
N MET A 250 -3.97 16.38 0.71
CA MET A 250 -2.95 15.33 0.75
C MET A 250 -3.54 14.01 1.23
N TYR A 251 -2.90 12.90 0.85
CA TYR A 251 -3.05 11.66 1.60
C TYR A 251 -2.20 11.73 2.88
N THR A 252 -2.85 11.67 4.04
CA THR A 252 -2.17 11.67 5.34
C THR A 252 -1.86 10.23 5.72
N LYS A 253 -0.58 9.87 5.72
CA LYS A 253 -0.08 8.57 6.16
C LYS A 253 0.15 8.64 7.68
N MET A 254 -0.47 7.75 8.43
CA MET A 254 -0.41 7.68 9.88
C MET A 254 0.40 6.44 10.27
N ARG A 255 1.50 6.64 10.99
CA ARG A 255 2.53 5.63 11.20
C ARG A 255 2.35 4.88 12.51
N GLU A 256 2.53 3.57 12.47
CA GLU A 256 2.73 2.74 13.66
C GLU A 256 3.75 1.64 13.32
N GLY A 257 5.01 1.92 13.62
CA GLY A 257 6.15 1.05 13.37
C GLY A 257 6.92 0.71 14.66
N SER A 258 8.22 0.50 14.52
CA SER A 258 9.12 0.29 15.66
C SER A 258 9.60 1.59 16.30
N ALA A 259 9.83 2.62 15.48
CA ALA A 259 10.34 3.92 15.94
C ALA A 259 9.20 4.90 16.26
N TRP A 260 8.11 4.84 15.49
CA TRP A 260 7.03 5.83 15.52
C TRP A 260 5.69 5.17 15.90
N HIS A 261 4.97 5.80 16.83
CA HIS A 261 3.67 5.32 17.36
C HIS A 261 2.59 6.40 17.21
N ASP A 262 2.53 7.00 16.02
CA ASP A 262 1.79 8.22 15.74
C ASP A 262 0.29 7.99 15.53
N VAL A 263 -0.14 6.76 15.24
CA VAL A 263 -1.57 6.44 15.01
C VAL A 263 -2.43 6.92 16.18
N ALA A 264 -1.97 6.74 17.43
CA ALA A 264 -2.71 7.13 18.62
C ALA A 264 -3.06 8.63 18.67
N ALA A 265 -2.16 9.48 18.18
CA ALA A 265 -2.37 10.93 18.14
C ALA A 265 -3.09 11.35 16.85
N THR A 266 -2.64 10.85 15.71
CA THR A 266 -3.08 11.30 14.38
C THR A 266 -4.47 10.80 14.01
N VAL A 267 -4.88 9.61 14.44
CA VAL A 267 -6.21 9.04 14.12
C VAL A 267 -7.34 9.83 14.78
N LYS A 268 -7.04 10.63 15.82
CA LYS A 268 -7.98 11.58 16.42
C LYS A 268 -8.46 12.65 15.45
N SER A 269 -7.72 12.89 14.37
CA SER A 269 -8.19 13.73 13.26
C SER A 269 -9.46 13.15 12.63
N LEU A 270 -9.66 11.84 12.69
CA LEU A 270 -10.84 11.13 12.18
C LEU A 270 -11.86 10.78 13.26
N THR A 271 -11.41 10.37 14.46
CA THR A 271 -12.33 9.87 15.50
C THR A 271 -12.98 10.99 16.30
N GLU A 272 -12.34 12.15 16.41
CA GLU A 272 -12.86 13.31 17.14
C GLU A 272 -13.37 14.43 16.21
N THR A 273 -13.49 14.14 14.91
CA THR A 273 -14.05 15.06 13.93
C THR A 273 -15.04 14.34 13.01
N ALA A 274 -15.75 15.09 12.17
CA ALA A 274 -16.71 14.53 11.22
C ALA A 274 -16.16 14.45 9.78
N ILE A 275 -14.83 14.53 9.60
CA ILE A 275 -14.24 14.51 8.25
C ILE A 275 -14.31 13.13 7.60
N ASP A 276 -14.22 13.14 6.27
CA ASP A 276 -14.12 11.93 5.47
C ASP A 276 -12.71 11.30 5.60
N SER A 277 -12.66 9.98 5.74
CA SER A 277 -11.43 9.22 5.89
C SER A 277 -10.78 8.79 4.56
N ARG A 278 -11.36 9.12 3.39
CA ARG A 278 -10.88 8.65 2.07
C ARG A 278 -9.41 8.99 1.74
N ARG A 279 -8.83 9.98 2.42
CA ARG A 279 -7.41 10.38 2.27
C ARG A 279 -6.53 9.98 3.45
N ALA A 280 -7.06 9.24 4.41
CA ALA A 280 -6.26 8.65 5.47
C ALA A 280 -5.65 7.34 5.00
N VAL A 281 -4.35 7.16 5.24
CA VAL A 281 -3.61 5.93 4.96
C VAL A 281 -2.92 5.52 6.24
N LEU A 282 -2.94 4.23 6.57
CA LEU A 282 -2.19 3.68 7.69
C LEU A 282 -0.93 2.99 7.12
N VAL A 283 0.24 3.28 7.68
CA VAL A 283 1.54 2.79 7.19
C VAL A 283 2.40 2.31 8.33
N SER A 284 3.41 1.50 8.03
CA SER A 284 4.36 1.04 9.04
C SER A 284 5.54 2.00 9.25
N ASP A 285 6.01 2.64 8.18
CA ASP A 285 7.33 3.30 8.16
C ASP A 285 8.42 2.27 8.57
N ASP A 286 9.39 2.63 9.41
CA ASP A 286 10.40 1.73 9.95
C ASP A 286 9.85 0.62 10.84
N VAL A 287 10.13 -0.64 10.49
CA VAL A 287 9.82 -1.81 11.32
C VAL A 287 11.04 -2.70 11.50
N HIS A 288 11.46 -2.91 12.74
CA HIS A 288 12.51 -3.84 13.15
C HIS A 288 12.03 -5.29 13.14
N PRO A 289 12.95 -6.27 13.01
CA PRO A 289 12.61 -7.70 13.05
C PRO A 289 11.79 -8.11 14.28
N GLU A 290 12.10 -7.55 15.45
CA GLU A 290 11.39 -7.89 16.69
C GLU A 290 9.91 -7.46 16.63
N THR A 291 9.61 -6.26 16.10
CA THR A 291 8.23 -5.78 15.95
C THR A 291 7.47 -6.65 14.95
N LEU A 292 8.07 -6.99 13.81
CA LEU A 292 7.45 -7.89 12.82
C LEU A 292 7.04 -9.24 13.44
N LEU A 293 7.93 -9.84 14.26
CA LEU A 293 7.71 -11.15 14.85
C LEU A 293 6.77 -11.13 16.07
N SER A 294 6.89 -10.13 16.93
CA SER A 294 6.17 -10.08 18.20
C SER A 294 4.81 -9.39 18.12
N THR A 295 4.71 -8.39 17.25
CA THR A 295 3.62 -7.41 17.25
C THR A 295 2.83 -7.48 15.94
N GLY A 296 3.55 -7.57 14.81
CA GLY A 296 3.01 -7.73 13.47
C GLY A 296 3.46 -6.62 12.52
N HIS A 297 2.69 -6.42 11.46
CA HIS A 297 2.89 -5.40 10.43
C HIS A 297 1.60 -4.54 10.32
N LEU A 298 1.03 -4.34 9.13
CA LEU A 298 -0.23 -3.61 8.97
C LEU A 298 -1.42 -4.18 9.77
N ASN A 299 -1.46 -5.49 10.03
CA ASN A 299 -2.47 -6.04 10.94
C ASN A 299 -2.38 -5.42 12.35
N HIS A 300 -1.18 -5.11 12.83
CA HIS A 300 -0.99 -4.36 14.07
C HIS A 300 -1.45 -2.91 13.92
N VAL A 301 -1.04 -2.22 12.86
CA VAL A 301 -1.41 -0.81 12.62
C VAL A 301 -2.94 -0.63 12.56
N VAL A 302 -3.64 -1.54 11.87
CA VAL A 302 -5.11 -1.55 11.80
C VAL A 302 -5.72 -1.81 13.18
N ARG A 303 -5.22 -2.81 13.94
CA ARG A 303 -5.67 -3.07 15.32
C ARG A 303 -5.47 -1.83 16.19
N ARG A 304 -4.35 -1.14 16.04
CA ARG A 304 -4.06 0.07 16.80
C ARG A 304 -5.08 1.16 16.50
N ALA A 305 -5.31 1.48 15.22
CA ALA A 305 -6.29 2.48 14.82
C ALA A 305 -7.71 2.15 15.34
N ILE A 306 -8.13 0.88 15.27
CA ILE A 306 -9.42 0.42 15.82
C ILE A 306 -9.48 0.59 17.33
N SER A 307 -8.41 0.26 18.06
CA SER A 307 -8.35 0.40 19.52
C SER A 307 -8.45 1.86 19.98
N GLU A 308 -8.05 2.80 19.13
CA GLU A 308 -8.16 4.25 19.34
C GLU A 308 -9.53 4.80 18.88
N GLY A 309 -10.46 3.93 18.51
CA GLY A 309 -11.85 4.27 18.20
C GLY A 309 -12.16 4.47 16.71
N LEU A 310 -11.22 4.18 15.80
CA LEU A 310 -11.53 4.22 14.37
C LEU A 310 -12.50 3.08 14.01
N ASN A 311 -13.52 3.40 13.20
CA ASN A 311 -14.42 2.38 12.67
C ASN A 311 -13.61 1.31 11.90
N PRO A 312 -13.83 0.01 12.15
CA PRO A 312 -13.05 -1.06 11.50
C PRO A 312 -13.07 -1.00 9.98
N ILE A 313 -14.20 -0.66 9.35
CA ILE A 313 -14.28 -0.55 7.89
C ILE A 313 -13.44 0.62 7.37
N LYS A 314 -13.42 1.76 8.08
CA LYS A 314 -12.55 2.89 7.76
C LYS A 314 -11.07 2.53 7.93
N ALA A 315 -10.73 1.74 8.94
CA ALA A 315 -9.36 1.26 9.14
C ALA A 315 -8.93 0.34 7.99
N ILE A 316 -9.81 -0.57 7.55
CA ILE A 316 -9.56 -1.41 6.37
C ILE A 316 -9.42 -0.56 5.10
N GLN A 317 -10.28 0.44 4.87
CA GLN A 317 -10.15 1.37 3.74
C GLN A 317 -8.77 2.07 3.72
N ALA A 318 -8.27 2.48 4.90
CA ALA A 318 -7.00 3.16 5.04
C ALA A 318 -5.77 2.30 4.67
N VAL A 319 -5.86 0.97 4.79
CA VAL A 319 -4.80 0.03 4.34
C VAL A 319 -5.15 -0.68 3.03
N THR A 320 -6.20 -0.28 2.33
CA THR A 320 -6.63 -0.93 1.07
C THR A 320 -6.89 0.13 0.00
N ILE A 321 -8.15 0.52 -0.22
CA ILE A 321 -8.53 1.38 -1.33
C ILE A 321 -7.90 2.78 -1.25
N ASN A 322 -7.78 3.37 -0.06
CA ASN A 322 -7.18 4.70 0.09
C ASN A 322 -5.69 4.66 -0.30
N CYS A 323 -4.99 3.58 0.08
CA CYS A 323 -3.59 3.37 -0.28
C CYS A 323 -3.45 3.14 -1.80
N ALA A 324 -4.31 2.29 -2.38
CA ALA A 324 -4.32 2.07 -3.82
C ALA A 324 -4.57 3.37 -4.61
N GLU A 325 -5.55 4.19 -4.22
CA GLU A 325 -5.83 5.49 -4.85
C GLU A 325 -4.72 6.54 -4.61
N CYS A 326 -4.02 6.47 -3.48
CA CYS A 326 -2.85 7.30 -3.21
C CYS A 326 -1.80 7.12 -4.31
N PHE A 327 -1.62 5.90 -4.81
CA PHE A 327 -0.66 5.55 -5.85
C PHE A 327 -1.26 5.35 -7.25
N GLY A 328 -2.57 5.56 -7.43
CA GLY A 328 -3.24 5.35 -8.73
C GLY A 328 -3.33 3.88 -9.16
N MET A 329 -3.38 2.96 -8.19
CA MET A 329 -3.41 1.51 -8.41
C MET A 329 -4.77 0.87 -8.09
N ASP A 330 -5.82 1.67 -7.90
CA ASP A 330 -7.17 1.25 -7.50
C ASP A 330 -7.91 0.40 -8.54
N GLN A 331 -7.45 0.40 -9.79
CA GLN A 331 -7.93 -0.50 -10.85
C GLN A 331 -7.38 -1.93 -10.71
N GLU A 332 -6.25 -2.08 -10.03
CA GLU A 332 -5.54 -3.34 -9.89
C GLU A 332 -5.68 -3.93 -8.48
N LEU A 333 -5.67 -3.07 -7.45
CA LEU A 333 -5.51 -3.44 -6.04
C LEU A 333 -6.55 -2.79 -5.12
N GLY A 334 -6.53 -3.19 -3.86
CA GLY A 334 -7.19 -2.48 -2.76
C GLY A 334 -8.70 -2.69 -2.65
N ALA A 335 -9.31 -3.55 -3.47
CA ALA A 335 -10.73 -3.87 -3.33
C ALA A 335 -11.10 -5.28 -3.84
N ILE A 336 -12.11 -5.89 -3.20
CA ILE A 336 -12.78 -7.08 -3.70
C ILE A 336 -13.83 -6.63 -4.71
N ALA A 337 -13.42 -6.47 -5.97
CA ALA A 337 -14.31 -6.06 -7.05
C ALA A 337 -13.82 -6.61 -8.41
N PRO A 338 -14.72 -6.75 -9.40
CA PRO A 338 -14.37 -7.30 -10.71
C PRO A 338 -13.18 -6.57 -11.35
N GLY A 339 -12.33 -7.35 -12.02
CA GLY A 339 -11.14 -6.88 -12.73
C GLY A 339 -9.89 -6.77 -11.87
N ARG A 340 -9.99 -6.62 -10.54
CA ARG A 340 -8.83 -6.48 -9.64
C ARG A 340 -8.17 -7.82 -9.35
N TYR A 341 -6.91 -7.79 -8.92
CA TYR A 341 -6.22 -9.00 -8.45
C TYR A 341 -6.96 -9.59 -7.25
N ALA A 342 -7.01 -10.93 -7.21
CA ALA A 342 -7.67 -11.67 -6.15
C ALA A 342 -6.75 -11.78 -4.91
N ASP A 343 -6.49 -10.64 -4.27
CA ASP A 343 -5.79 -10.53 -2.99
C ASP A 343 -6.82 -10.37 -1.87
N ILE A 344 -7.04 -11.44 -1.10
CA ILE A 344 -8.18 -11.55 -0.18
C ILE A 344 -7.73 -12.12 1.16
N LEU A 345 -8.08 -11.43 2.24
CA LEU A 345 -7.88 -11.89 3.60
C LEU A 345 -9.16 -12.50 4.14
N PHE A 346 -9.02 -13.62 4.85
CA PHE A 346 -10.11 -14.30 5.55
C PHE A 346 -9.99 -14.00 7.04
N LEU A 347 -10.80 -13.07 7.54
CA LEU A 347 -10.75 -12.64 8.94
C LEU A 347 -11.82 -13.35 9.77
N LYS A 348 -11.44 -13.97 10.89
CA LYS A 348 -12.39 -14.50 11.88
C LYS A 348 -13.07 -13.40 12.69
N ASP A 349 -12.30 -12.37 13.02
CA ASP A 349 -12.76 -11.22 13.79
C ASP A 349 -12.23 -9.94 13.14
N LEU A 350 -13.15 -9.12 12.62
CA LEU A 350 -12.84 -7.85 11.98
C LEU A 350 -12.29 -6.82 12.97
N ALA A 351 -12.82 -6.76 14.19
CA ALA A 351 -12.40 -5.77 15.18
C ALA A 351 -11.00 -6.08 15.74
N LYS A 352 -10.68 -7.37 15.88
CA LYS A 352 -9.36 -7.84 16.30
C LYS A 352 -8.38 -8.06 15.16
N VAL A 353 -8.81 -7.91 13.91
CA VAL A 353 -8.00 -8.18 12.70
C VAL A 353 -7.37 -9.59 12.76
N GLU A 354 -8.17 -10.59 13.16
CA GLU A 354 -7.71 -11.98 13.27
C GLU A 354 -7.76 -12.66 11.90
N ILE A 355 -6.62 -12.66 11.21
CA ILE A 355 -6.46 -13.21 9.86
C ILE A 355 -6.18 -14.72 9.96
N GLU A 356 -7.03 -15.53 9.35
CA GLU A 356 -6.87 -16.99 9.30
C GLU A 356 -6.23 -17.46 8.00
N LYS A 357 -6.55 -16.82 6.87
CA LYS A 357 -5.99 -17.19 5.55
C LYS A 357 -5.69 -15.95 4.73
N VAL A 358 -4.66 -16.05 3.91
CA VAL A 358 -4.26 -15.00 2.96
C VAL A 358 -4.23 -15.58 1.57
N MET A 359 -5.03 -15.00 0.68
CA MET A 359 -5.03 -15.26 -0.74
C MET A 359 -4.28 -14.14 -1.45
N VAL A 360 -3.41 -14.51 -2.39
CA VAL A 360 -2.74 -13.59 -3.30
C VAL A 360 -2.86 -14.14 -4.71
N ASP A 361 -3.25 -13.28 -5.66
CA ASP A 361 -3.42 -13.66 -7.07
C ASP A 361 -4.28 -14.94 -7.24
N GLY A 362 -5.33 -15.08 -6.42
CA GLY A 362 -6.26 -16.21 -6.47
C GLY A 362 -5.77 -17.49 -5.77
N GLN A 363 -4.57 -17.49 -5.19
CA GLN A 363 -3.97 -18.65 -4.51
C GLN A 363 -3.85 -18.42 -3.01
N ILE A 364 -4.19 -19.42 -2.19
CA ILE A 364 -3.94 -19.38 -0.75
C ILE A 364 -2.44 -19.54 -0.51
N ILE A 365 -1.79 -18.50 0.02
CA ILE A 365 -0.34 -18.46 0.25
C ILE A 365 0.04 -18.62 1.73
N ALA A 366 -0.90 -18.40 2.65
CA ALA A 366 -0.71 -18.58 4.09
C ALA A 366 -2.02 -18.99 4.78
N GLU A 367 -1.90 -19.82 5.82
CA GLU A 367 -2.99 -20.23 6.70
C GLU A 367 -2.49 -20.30 8.16
N LYS A 368 -3.21 -19.66 9.09
CA LYS A 368 -2.97 -19.62 10.55
C LYS A 368 -1.61 -19.04 10.96
N GLY A 369 -1.20 -17.97 10.29
CA GLY A 369 0.14 -17.39 10.41
C GLY A 369 1.06 -18.07 9.41
#